data_AF-A0A815BNT5-F1
#
_entry.id   AF-A0A815BNT5-F1
#
_cell.length_a   1.000
_cell.length_b   1.000
_cell.length_c   1.000
_cell.angle_alpha   90.00
_cell.angle_beta   90.00
_cell.angle_gamma   90.00
#
_symmetry.space_group_name_H-M   'P 1'
#
loop_
_entity.id
_entity.type
_entity.pdbx_description
1 polymer ?
#
loop_
_entity_poly.entity_id
_entity_poly.type
_entity_poly.pdbx_seq_one_letter_code
_entity_poly.pdbx_strand_id
1 'polypeptide(L)'
;MSASSSYETQYSNASTQSNDSEASSSLSSSTMAQYESIQVSLCREQAPTIATGRRSKHFILVGDEAATREKRRARNRETARKLKVKQQFIEEELLLKHQKLQSEYVNLQNYVKHLQQKKQNLQQEIDNSFINSLQELLSNDNEDLNLFFEQYVDDLNLFKEPIENILDWNLIIDADSMIGN
;
A
#
# COMPACT_ATOMS: atom_id res chain seq x y z
N MET A 1 6.27 2.70 -4.05
CA MET A 1 6.56 1.33 -3.59
C MET A 1 5.47 0.44 -4.15
N SER A 2 5.77 -0.34 -5.18
CA SER A 2 4.78 -1.12 -5.94
C SER A 2 4.79 -2.56 -5.46
N ALA A 3 3.68 -3.02 -4.88
CA ALA A 3 3.51 -4.41 -4.48
C ALA A 3 2.88 -5.20 -5.64
N SER A 4 3.67 -6.06 -6.27
CA SER A 4 3.20 -7.05 -7.24
C SER A 4 2.53 -8.21 -6.49
N SER A 5 1.22 -8.37 -6.68
CA SER A 5 0.43 -9.47 -6.14
C SER A 5 0.39 -10.61 -7.14
N SER A 6 1.09 -11.71 -6.83
CA SER A 6 1.12 -12.94 -7.60
C SER A 6 -0.06 -13.84 -7.20
N TYR A 7 -0.93 -14.16 -8.16
CA TYR A 7 -2.01 -15.12 -7.97
C TYR A 7 -1.51 -16.54 -8.23
N GLU A 8 -1.62 -17.37 -7.20
CA GLU A 8 -1.26 -18.78 -7.17
C GLU A 8 -2.44 -19.62 -7.69
N THR A 9 -2.24 -20.38 -8.76
CA THR A 9 -3.27 -21.24 -9.34
C THR A 9 -3.09 -22.66 -8.81
N GLN A 10 -3.93 -23.07 -7.87
CA GLN A 10 -3.92 -24.43 -7.33
C GLN A 10 -4.61 -25.40 -8.30
N TYR A 11 -3.86 -26.35 -8.84
CA TYR A 11 -4.35 -27.49 -9.60
C TYR A 11 -4.69 -28.64 -8.65
N SER A 12 -5.96 -29.07 -8.64
CA SER A 12 -6.40 -30.26 -7.90
C SER A 12 -6.12 -31.52 -8.72
N ASN A 13 -5.32 -32.43 -8.16
CA ASN A 13 -4.99 -33.74 -8.72
C ASN A 13 -6.21 -34.68 -8.69
N ALA A 14 -6.47 -35.35 -9.82
CA ALA A 14 -7.43 -36.44 -9.92
C ALA A 14 -6.83 -37.72 -9.32
N SER A 15 -7.48 -38.25 -8.28
CA SER A 15 -7.17 -39.55 -7.69
C SER A 15 -7.70 -40.66 -8.60
N THR A 16 -6.80 -41.53 -9.08
CA THR A 16 -7.15 -42.70 -9.88
C THR A 16 -6.86 -43.94 -9.04
N GLN A 17 -7.90 -44.67 -8.64
CA GLN A 17 -7.80 -45.94 -7.93
C GLN A 17 -7.33 -47.05 -8.89
N SER A 18 -6.22 -47.68 -8.56
CA SER A 18 -5.73 -48.91 -9.19
C SER A 18 -6.30 -50.12 -8.45
N ASN A 19 -7.01 -51.00 -9.17
CA ASN A 19 -7.35 -52.33 -8.70
C ASN A 19 -6.28 -53.32 -9.19
N ASP A 20 -5.71 -54.04 -8.24
CA ASP A 20 -4.80 -55.16 -8.46
C ASP A 20 -5.55 -56.35 -9.06
N SER A 21 -4.93 -57.01 -10.04
CA SER A 21 -5.34 -58.35 -10.48
C SER A 21 -4.09 -59.15 -10.80
N GLU A 22 -3.83 -60.10 -9.90
CA GLU A 22 -2.82 -61.13 -10.00
C GLU A 22 -3.08 -62.03 -11.22
N ALA A 23 -2.06 -62.25 -12.04
CA ALA A 23 -2.02 -63.36 -12.97
C ALA A 23 -0.57 -63.83 -13.13
N SER A 24 -0.27 -64.91 -12.43
CA SER A 24 0.88 -65.78 -12.64
C SER A 24 0.93 -66.31 -14.08
N SER A 25 2.09 -66.32 -14.72
CA SER A 25 2.71 -67.55 -15.24
C SER A 25 3.84 -67.29 -16.25
N SER A 26 4.78 -68.23 -16.23
CA SER A 26 5.85 -68.50 -17.20
C SER A 26 7.10 -67.63 -17.11
N LEU A 27 8.16 -68.27 -16.60
CA LEU A 27 9.54 -67.80 -16.62
C LEU A 27 9.98 -67.53 -18.05
N SER A 28 9.91 -66.26 -18.48
CA SER A 28 10.75 -65.78 -19.57
C SER A 28 11.99 -65.17 -18.94
N SER A 29 13.18 -65.59 -19.38
CA SER A 29 14.45 -65.05 -18.89
C SER A 29 14.53 -63.57 -19.27
N SER A 30 14.03 -62.69 -18.39
CA SER A 30 14.07 -61.24 -18.60
C SER A 30 15.54 -60.84 -18.56
N THR A 31 16.07 -60.38 -19.69
CA THR A 31 17.40 -59.77 -19.73
C THR A 31 17.28 -58.44 -18.99
N MET A 32 17.72 -58.39 -17.75
CA MET A 32 17.79 -57.15 -16.98
C MET A 32 19.04 -56.37 -17.39
N ALA A 33 18.88 -55.09 -17.66
CA ALA A 33 20.00 -54.17 -17.82
C ALA A 33 20.23 -53.45 -16.50
N GLN A 34 21.46 -53.46 -16.01
CA GLN A 34 21.84 -52.74 -14.81
C GLN A 34 22.47 -51.39 -15.20
N TYR A 35 21.90 -50.32 -14.67
CA TYR A 35 22.43 -48.97 -14.77
C TYR A 35 22.73 -48.49 -13.35
N GLU A 36 24.01 -48.56 -12.98
CA GLU A 36 24.50 -48.22 -11.65
C GLU A 36 23.77 -49.02 -10.55
N SER A 37 22.98 -48.37 -9.70
CA SER A 37 22.22 -48.96 -8.59
C SER A 37 20.82 -49.44 -8.97
N ILE A 38 20.39 -49.24 -10.22
CA ILE A 38 19.04 -49.54 -10.68
C ILE A 38 19.07 -50.68 -11.69
N GLN A 39 18.19 -51.66 -11.50
CA GLN A 39 17.97 -52.76 -12.43
C GLN A 39 16.67 -52.52 -13.19
N VAL A 40 16.74 -52.52 -14.53
CA VAL A 40 15.60 -52.28 -15.41
C VAL A 40 15.36 -53.52 -16.27
N SER A 41 14.13 -54.02 -16.27
CA SER A 41 13.71 -55.08 -17.20
C SER A 41 13.55 -54.50 -18.61
N LEU A 42 14.30 -55.03 -19.59
CA LEU A 42 14.15 -54.62 -20.99
C LEU A 42 12.81 -55.11 -21.55
N CYS A 43 11.92 -54.17 -21.88
CA CYS A 43 10.67 -54.48 -22.56
C CYS A 43 10.96 -54.85 -24.02
N ARG A 44 10.76 -56.12 -24.39
CA ARG A 44 11.10 -56.64 -25.73
C ARG A 44 10.04 -56.35 -26.79
N GLU A 45 8.82 -56.00 -26.39
CA GLU A 45 7.71 -55.74 -27.30
C GLU A 45 7.13 -54.34 -27.06
N GLN A 46 6.90 -53.58 -28.14
CA GLN A 46 6.16 -52.33 -28.02
C GLN A 46 4.72 -52.66 -27.62
N ALA A 47 4.28 -52.13 -26.48
CA ALA A 47 2.92 -52.33 -26.02
C ALA A 47 1.93 -51.96 -27.14
N PRO A 48 1.02 -52.86 -27.54
CA PRO A 48 0.06 -52.58 -28.59
C PRO A 48 -0.80 -51.39 -28.19
N THR A 49 -0.54 -50.25 -28.83
CA THR A 49 -1.16 -48.95 -28.51
C THR A 49 -2.68 -48.91 -28.70
N ILE A 50 -3.25 -49.93 -29.36
CA ILE A 50 -4.66 -50.01 -29.71
C ILE A 50 -5.56 -50.29 -28.48
N ALA A 51 -5.09 -51.03 -27.48
CA ALA A 51 -5.92 -51.42 -26.33
C ALA A 51 -6.33 -50.24 -25.42
N THR A 52 -5.62 -49.11 -25.50
CA THR A 52 -5.87 -47.94 -24.63
C THR A 52 -6.83 -46.90 -25.23
N GLY A 53 -7.35 -47.12 -26.44
CA GLY A 53 -8.20 -46.15 -27.14
C GLY A 53 -7.49 -44.84 -27.53
N ARG A 54 -6.17 -44.74 -27.30
CA ARG A 54 -5.35 -43.59 -27.68
C ARG A 54 -5.00 -43.68 -29.16
N ARG A 55 -5.47 -42.70 -29.94
CA ARG A 55 -5.08 -42.57 -31.36
C ARG A 55 -3.58 -42.23 -31.46
N SER A 56 -2.88 -42.89 -32.39
CA SER A 56 -1.46 -42.64 -32.68
C SER A 56 -1.21 -41.16 -33.00
N LYS A 57 -0.05 -40.63 -32.55
CA LYS A 57 0.41 -39.25 -32.85
C LYS A 57 0.41 -38.94 -34.36
N HIS A 58 0.52 -39.96 -35.20
CA HIS A 58 0.59 -39.87 -36.67
C HIS A 58 -0.74 -40.12 -37.38
N PHE A 59 -1.86 -40.23 -36.65
CA PHE A 59 -3.17 -40.45 -37.25
C PHE A 59 -3.68 -39.17 -37.94
N ILE A 60 -3.72 -39.18 -39.27
CA ILE A 60 -4.28 -38.10 -40.08
C ILE A 60 -5.81 -38.23 -40.06
N LEU A 61 -6.49 -37.24 -39.48
CA LEU A 61 -7.95 -37.14 -39.55
C LEU A 61 -8.34 -36.79 -41.00
N VAL A 62 -9.16 -37.64 -41.63
CA VAL A 62 -9.64 -37.44 -43.00
C VAL A 62 -11.18 -37.33 -42.99
N GLY A 63 -11.74 -36.57 -43.93
CA GLY A 63 -13.19 -36.48 -44.13
C GLY A 63 -13.94 -35.71 -43.02
N ASP A 64 -15.05 -36.27 -42.55
CA ASP A 64 -15.99 -35.60 -41.65
C ASP A 64 -15.39 -35.25 -40.28
N GLU A 65 -14.46 -36.06 -39.77
CA GLU A 65 -13.75 -35.77 -38.53
C GLU A 65 -12.83 -34.54 -38.66
N ALA A 66 -12.24 -34.31 -39.83
CA ALA A 66 -11.44 -33.11 -40.09
C ALA A 66 -12.34 -31.86 -40.21
N ALA A 67 -13.49 -31.98 -40.90
CA ALA A 67 -14.44 -30.89 -41.05
C ALA A 67 -15.06 -30.45 -39.71
N THR A 68 -15.42 -31.41 -38.85
CA THR A 68 -15.94 -31.10 -37.50
C THR A 68 -14.88 -30.44 -36.62
N ARG A 69 -13.62 -30.88 -36.70
CA ARG A 69 -12.49 -30.23 -36.01
C ARG A 69 -12.29 -28.79 -36.48
N GLU A 70 -12.35 -28.53 -37.78
CA GLU A 70 -12.19 -27.16 -38.29
C GLU A 70 -13.36 -26.27 -37.89
N LYS A 71 -14.61 -26.77 -37.90
CA LYS A 71 -15.76 -26.02 -37.37
C LYS A 71 -15.58 -25.65 -35.89
N ARG A 72 -15.06 -26.56 -35.06
CA ARG A 72 -14.75 -26.27 -33.65
C ARG A 72 -13.65 -25.20 -33.51
N ARG A 73 -12.59 -25.29 -34.31
CA ARG A 73 -11.52 -24.28 -34.35
C ARG A 73 -12.04 -22.92 -34.79
N ALA A 74 -12.89 -22.85 -35.81
CA ALA A 74 -13.49 -21.61 -36.28
C ALA A 74 -14.31 -20.94 -35.17
N ARG A 75 -15.17 -21.70 -34.47
CA ARG A 75 -15.94 -21.18 -33.31
C ARG A 75 -15.03 -20.73 -32.17
N ASN A 76 -13.96 -21.48 -31.88
CA ASN A 76 -13.00 -21.09 -30.86
C ASN A 76 -12.24 -19.80 -31.23
N ARG A 77 -11.83 -19.65 -32.49
CA ARG A 77 -11.24 -18.40 -32.99
C ARG A 77 -12.21 -17.22 -32.88
N GLU A 78 -13.49 -17.42 -33.20
CA GLU A 78 -14.51 -16.37 -33.10
C GLU A 78 -14.77 -15.95 -31.66
N THR A 79 -14.93 -16.91 -30.75
CA THR A 79 -15.08 -16.64 -29.30
C THR A 79 -13.86 -15.93 -28.73
N ALA A 80 -12.64 -16.34 -29.11
CA ALA A 80 -11.41 -15.65 -28.72
C ALA A 80 -11.35 -14.21 -29.24
N ARG A 81 -11.78 -13.95 -30.50
CA ARG A 81 -11.89 -12.58 -31.04
C ARG A 81 -12.88 -11.74 -30.24
N LYS A 82 -14.08 -12.27 -29.96
CA LYS A 82 -15.10 -11.59 -29.15
C LYS A 82 -14.60 -11.27 -27.75
N LEU A 83 -13.88 -12.20 -27.12
CA LEU A 83 -13.27 -11.99 -25.81
C LEU A 83 -12.24 -10.87 -25.85
N LYS A 84 -11.36 -10.87 -26.85
CA LYS A 84 -10.35 -9.82 -27.04
C LYS A 84 -10.99 -8.43 -27.20
N VAL A 85 -12.04 -8.31 -28.00
CA VAL A 85 -12.77 -7.04 -28.17
C VAL A 85 -13.39 -6.58 -26.85
N LYS A 86 -14.02 -7.49 -26.09
CA LYS A 86 -14.57 -7.15 -24.76
C LYS A 86 -13.50 -6.71 -23.78
N GLN A 87 -12.34 -7.37 -23.79
CA GLN A 87 -11.21 -6.98 -22.95
C GLN A 87 -10.75 -5.56 -23.28
N GLN A 88 -10.54 -5.25 -24.57
CA GLN A 88 -10.15 -3.92 -25.02
C GLN A 88 -11.15 -2.85 -24.60
N PHE A 89 -12.46 -3.13 -24.75
CA PHE A 89 -13.52 -2.22 -24.31
C PHE A 89 -13.45 -1.93 -22.80
N ILE A 90 -13.27 -2.96 -21.98
CA ILE A 90 -13.14 -2.81 -20.51
C ILE A 90 -11.87 -2.02 -20.16
N GLU A 91 -10.75 -2.27 -20.84
CA GLU A 91 -9.50 -1.54 -20.66
C GLU A 91 -9.66 -0.05 -20.99
N GLU A 92 -10.32 0.28 -22.10
CA GLU A 92 -10.64 1.66 -22.49
C GLU A 92 -11.57 2.34 -21.47
N GLU A 93 -12.63 1.66 -21.03
CA GLU A 93 -13.56 2.18 -20.01
C GLU A 93 -12.85 2.48 -18.69
N LEU A 94 -11.99 1.56 -18.22
CA LEU A 94 -11.20 1.75 -17.01
C LEU A 94 -10.21 2.91 -17.14
N LEU A 95 -9.58 3.07 -18.31
CA LEU A 95 -8.67 4.17 -18.58
C LEU A 95 -9.39 5.52 -18.54
N LEU A 96 -10.57 5.63 -19.16
CA LEU A 96 -11.40 6.83 -19.10
C LEU A 96 -11.83 7.16 -17.66
N LYS A 97 -12.26 6.14 -16.90
CA LYS A 97 -12.63 6.32 -15.49
C LYS A 97 -11.45 6.77 -14.64
N HIS A 98 -10.26 6.24 -14.89
CA HIS A 98 -9.04 6.65 -14.20
C HIS A 98 -8.70 8.12 -14.48
N GLN A 99 -8.75 8.54 -15.75
CA GLN A 99 -8.53 9.94 -16.14
C GLN A 99 -9.54 10.88 -15.48
N LYS A 100 -10.83 10.49 -15.44
CA LYS A 100 -11.87 11.26 -14.76
C LYS A 100 -11.56 11.44 -13.28
N LEU A 101 -11.28 10.35 -12.56
CA LEU A 101 -10.93 10.40 -11.14
C LEU A 101 -9.67 11.23 -10.89
N GLN A 102 -8.67 11.14 -11.76
CA GLN A 102 -7.46 11.94 -11.68
C GLN A 102 -7.76 13.44 -11.83
N SER A 103 -8.63 13.82 -12.76
CA SER A 103 -9.06 15.21 -12.92
C SER A 103 -9.82 15.74 -11.71
N GLU A 104 -10.72 14.93 -11.13
CA GLU A 104 -11.47 15.26 -9.92
C GLU A 104 -10.54 15.43 -8.72
N TYR A 105 -9.55 14.55 -8.58
CA TYR A 105 -8.53 14.63 -7.54
C TYR A 105 -7.75 15.96 -7.62
N VAL A 106 -7.27 16.33 -8.81
CA VAL A 106 -6.55 17.59 -9.01
C VAL A 106 -7.44 18.79 -8.69
N ASN A 107 -8.71 18.76 -9.10
CA ASN A 107 -9.68 19.82 -8.79
C ASN A 107 -9.91 19.96 -7.28
N LEU A 108 -10.10 18.85 -6.57
CA LEU A 108 -10.26 18.85 -5.12
C LEU A 108 -9.00 19.34 -4.41
N GLN A 109 -7.82 18.94 -4.88
CA GLN A 109 -6.54 19.40 -4.33
C GLN A 109 -6.38 20.92 -4.49
N ASN A 110 -6.72 21.47 -5.66
CA ASN A 110 -6.73 22.90 -5.90
C ASN A 110 -7.73 23.63 -4.98
N TYR A 111 -8.91 23.05 -4.79
CA TYR A 111 -9.93 23.60 -3.89
C TYR A 111 -9.46 23.63 -2.42
N VAL A 112 -8.85 22.56 -1.94
CA VAL A 112 -8.25 22.51 -0.59
C VAL A 112 -7.17 23.56 -0.44
N LYS A 113 -6.27 23.70 -1.43
CA LYS A 113 -5.22 24.72 -1.43
C LYS A 113 -5.82 26.13 -1.34
N HIS A 114 -6.86 26.42 -2.12
CA HIS A 114 -7.56 27.70 -2.08
C HIS A 114 -8.20 27.97 -0.70
N LEU A 115 -8.87 26.97 -0.11
CA LEU A 115 -9.44 27.11 1.23
C LEU A 115 -8.37 27.34 2.31
N GLN A 116 -7.22 26.66 2.20
CA GLN A 116 -6.09 26.87 3.10
C GLN A 116 -5.54 28.29 3.00
N GLN A 117 -5.35 28.80 1.79
CA GLN A 117 -4.94 30.19 1.57
C GLN A 117 -5.96 31.18 2.16
N LYS A 118 -7.25 30.96 1.91
CA LYS A 118 -8.30 31.81 2.48
C LYS A 118 -8.29 31.79 4.01
N LYS A 119 -8.11 30.62 4.62
CA LYS A 119 -7.97 30.48 6.07
C LYS A 119 -6.77 31.29 6.60
N GLN A 120 -5.62 31.19 5.94
CA GLN A 120 -4.42 31.92 6.33
C GLN A 120 -4.61 33.44 6.25
N ASN A 121 -5.26 33.92 5.18
CA ASN A 121 -5.55 35.35 5.03
C ASN A 121 -6.47 35.87 6.14
N LEU A 122 -7.56 35.14 6.44
CA LEU A 122 -8.48 35.53 7.52
C LEU A 122 -7.79 35.51 8.89
N GLN A 123 -6.90 34.54 9.15
CA GLN A 123 -6.12 34.52 10.38
C GLN A 123 -5.23 35.76 10.48
N GLN A 124 -4.52 36.12 9.41
CA GLN A 124 -3.69 37.32 9.38
C GLN A 124 -4.51 38.59 9.58
N GLU A 125 -5.72 38.68 9.00
CA GLU A 125 -6.62 39.81 9.22
C GLU A 125 -7.04 39.95 10.70
N ILE A 126 -7.38 38.83 11.35
CA ILE A 126 -7.71 38.80 12.78
C ILE A 126 -6.49 39.23 13.61
N ASP A 127 -5.32 38.65 13.34
CA ASP A 127 -4.09 38.94 14.07
C ASP A 127 -3.71 40.43 13.93
N ASN A 128 -3.79 40.97 12.71
CA ASN A 128 -3.54 42.39 12.45
C ASN A 128 -4.56 43.30 13.15
N SER A 129 -5.85 42.94 13.11
CA SER A 129 -6.88 43.70 13.82
C SER A 129 -6.63 43.71 15.32
N PHE A 130 -6.24 42.58 15.90
CA PHE A 130 -5.91 42.47 17.32
C PHE A 130 -4.68 43.31 17.69
N ILE A 131 -3.62 43.25 16.89
CA ILE A 131 -2.41 44.07 17.09
C ILE A 131 -2.75 45.55 17.02
N ASN A 132 -3.55 45.98 16.04
CA ASN A 132 -3.96 47.37 15.90
C ASN A 132 -4.79 47.84 17.11
N SER A 133 -5.72 47.01 17.59
CA SER A 133 -6.49 47.33 18.82
C SER A 133 -5.61 47.41 20.06
N LEU A 134 -4.61 46.54 20.20
CA LEU A 134 -3.62 46.63 21.28
C LEU A 134 -2.79 47.91 21.19
N GLN A 135 -2.35 48.29 19.99
CA GLN A 135 -1.60 49.53 19.77
C GLN A 135 -2.45 50.77 20.08
N GLU A 136 -3.73 50.78 19.71
CA GLU A 136 -4.66 51.85 20.03
C GLU A 136 -4.83 52.03 21.54
N LEU A 137 -5.04 50.93 22.28
CA LEU A 137 -5.11 50.95 23.75
C LEU A 137 -3.83 51.50 24.38
N LEU A 138 -2.66 50.97 23.96
CA LEU A 138 -1.37 51.42 24.48
C LEU A 138 -1.01 52.86 24.12
N SER A 139 -1.53 53.38 23.00
CA SER A 139 -1.24 54.75 22.55
C SER A 139 -2.10 55.78 23.28
N ASN A 140 -3.36 55.44 23.59
CA ASN A 140 -4.28 56.34 24.30
C ASN A 140 -3.93 56.49 25.80
N ASP A 141 -3.31 55.46 26.39
CA ASP A 141 -2.94 55.45 27.81
C ASP A 141 -1.65 56.25 28.11
N ASN A 142 -0.84 56.60 27.10
CA ASN A 142 0.47 57.25 27.32
C ASN A 142 0.42 58.75 27.63
N GLU A 143 -0.69 59.47 27.41
CA GLU A 143 -0.76 60.88 27.80
C GLU A 143 -1.11 61.06 29.30
N ASP A 144 -1.92 60.19 29.89
CA ASP A 144 -2.32 60.27 31.30
C ASP A 144 -1.42 59.42 32.23
N LEU A 145 -0.86 58.29 31.77
CA LEU A 145 0.05 57.48 32.60
C LEU A 145 1.43 58.11 32.79
N ASN A 146 1.90 58.97 31.88
CA ASN A 146 3.20 59.61 32.04
C ASN A 146 3.19 60.61 33.22
N LEU A 147 2.05 61.28 33.48
CA LEU A 147 1.87 62.10 34.69
C LEU A 147 1.75 61.24 35.97
N PHE A 148 1.11 60.08 35.87
CA PHE A 148 0.91 59.20 37.03
C PHE A 148 2.18 58.43 37.42
N PHE A 149 3.01 58.07 36.45
CA PHE A 149 4.29 57.37 36.68
C PHE A 149 5.36 58.27 37.29
N GLU A 150 5.45 59.55 36.92
CA GLU A 150 6.39 60.48 37.59
C GLU A 150 6.07 60.60 39.09
N GLN A 151 4.78 60.68 39.46
CA GLN A 151 4.36 60.76 40.85
C GLN A 151 4.61 59.45 41.63
N TYR A 152 4.42 58.29 40.99
CA TYR A 152 4.69 56.99 41.63
C TYR A 152 6.17 56.66 41.77
N VAL A 153 7.03 57.12 40.85
CA VAL A 153 8.49 56.90 40.92
C VAL A 153 9.09 57.68 42.09
N ASP A 154 8.59 58.90 42.35
CA ASP A 154 9.00 59.68 43.53
C ASP A 154 8.54 59.03 44.84
N ASP A 155 7.31 58.50 44.90
CA ASP A 155 6.80 57.78 46.07
C ASP A 155 7.53 56.43 46.30
N LEU A 156 7.91 55.71 45.25
CA LEU A 156 8.68 54.45 45.34
C LEU A 156 10.15 54.68 45.75
N ASN A 157 10.76 55.80 45.36
CA ASN A 157 12.10 56.16 45.82
C ASN A 157 12.14 56.47 47.33
N LEU A 158 11.01 56.89 47.92
CA LEU A 158 10.88 57.12 49.37
C LEU A 158 10.96 55.81 50.19
N PHE A 159 10.64 54.66 49.57
CA PHE A 159 10.66 53.34 50.23
C PHE A 159 11.87 52.48 49.86
N LYS A 160 12.85 53.01 49.10
CA LYS A 160 14.01 52.24 48.67
C LYS A 160 15.05 52.02 49.78
N GLU A 161 15.25 53.01 50.65
CA GLU A 161 16.23 52.91 51.76
C GLU A 161 15.87 51.88 52.87
N PRO A 162 14.60 51.70 53.28
CA PRO A 162 14.26 50.71 54.31
C PRO A 162 14.32 49.26 53.82
N ILE A 163 14.02 49.00 52.54
CA ILE A 163 13.89 47.64 52.01
C ILE A 163 15.26 46.99 51.79
N GLU A 164 16.26 47.77 51.37
CA GLU A 164 17.65 47.28 51.23
C GLU A 164 18.24 46.86 52.59
N ASN A 165 17.84 47.52 53.69
CA ASN A 165 18.23 47.12 55.06
C ASN A 165 17.54 45.86 55.58
N ILE A 166 16.40 45.44 55.01
CA ILE A 166 15.64 44.26 55.45
C ILE A 166 16.12 42.99 54.73
N LEU A 167 16.61 43.12 53.48
CA LEU A 167 17.06 41.97 52.69
C LEU A 167 18.45 41.44 53.10
N ASP A 168 19.28 42.25 53.76
CA ASP A 168 20.61 41.82 54.24
C ASP A 168 20.55 40.84 55.43
N TRP A 169 19.44 40.82 56.19
CA TRP A 169 19.28 39.92 57.34
C TRP A 169 18.96 38.47 56.95
N ASN A 170 18.44 38.24 55.75
CA ASN A 170 18.06 36.89 55.31
C ASN A 170 19.23 36.10 54.70
N LEU A 171 20.37 36.72 54.40
CA LEU A 171 21.56 36.01 53.89
C LEU A 171 22.39 35.31 54.98
N ILE A 172 22.13 35.58 56.26
CA ILE A 172 22.93 35.03 57.37
C ILE A 172 22.35 33.69 57.88
N ILE A 173 21.08 33.37 57.61
CA ILE A 173 20.42 32.22 58.23
C ILE A 173 20.66 30.89 57.47
N ASP A 174 20.97 30.93 56.17
CA ASP A 174 21.11 29.69 55.37
C ASP A 174 22.54 29.11 55.32
N ALA A 175 23.55 29.84 55.80
CA ALA A 175 24.94 29.38 55.73
C ALA A 175 25.29 28.29 56.77
N ASP A 176 24.52 28.15 57.85
CA ASP A 176 24.78 27.17 58.92
C ASP A 176 24.09 25.82 58.71
N SER A 177 23.27 25.64 57.66
CA SER A 177 22.57 24.37 57.41
C SER A 177 23.31 23.37 56.50
N MET A 178 24.45 23.75 55.93
CA MET A 178 25.20 22.93 54.96
C MET A 178 26.41 22.17 55.55
N ILE A 179 26.58 22.14 56.87
CA ILE A 179 27.60 21.33 57.56
C ILE A 179 26.89 20.26 58.42
N GLY A 180 26.35 19.21 57.80
CA GLY A 180 25.80 18.11 58.59
C GLY A 180 25.07 17.01 57.82
N ASN A 181 25.88 16.09 57.28
CA ASN A 181 25.65 14.64 57.04
C ASN A 181 25.84 14.17 55.59
#